data_AF-A0A3R7N747-F1
#
_entry.id   AF-A0A3R7N747-F1
#
_cell.length_a   1.000
_cell.length_b   1.000
_cell.length_c   1.000
_cell.angle_alpha   90.00
_cell.angle_beta   90.00
_cell.angle_gamma   90.00
#
_symmetry.space_group_name_H-M   'P 1'
#
loop_
_entity.id
_entity.type
_entity.pdbx_description
1 polymer ?
#
loop_
_entity_poly.entity_id
_entity_poly.type
_entity_poly.pdbx_seq_one_letter_code
_entity_poly.pdbx_strand_id
1 'polypeptide(L)'
;MNETSSRSHAIIQITISQKYESLEMRDVESVVLLVDLAGSERQSKAESTGVAFEEAKKINQSLLMLGRAMNSFSDRKGGDTFISLRASKLTRLLSESFGGNSKTWMLATVSPAATNLTETTSTLEYAQNAMAITNKAKVNDTQKNLELRRLKELVASLEGRLDAIGLERARKQEEIGQLTRERDALWKEVAYADNHHDTRDKLELTLNNLRLSNIALRRRVEAAAEGFIHSLDEQSSFLFFKGRCGISLESVLLGQRRSFYIGLLTECGVLTEARLHIQLFPCEPHAIERCDPTQLIGKSLRFCLHVVGASGIPKAFVAHTFCKFTLLYDREERYFTTSTAENTESPHWGYVRMFDIPNLTADVIRCFCERPVFTFEVFAFNT
;
A
#
# COMPACT_ATOMS: atom_id res chain seq x y z
N MET A 1 -37.42 40.83 -60.30
CA MET A 1 -36.81 39.98 -59.24
C MET A 1 -37.93 39.47 -58.35
N ASN A 2 -37.89 38.21 -57.91
CA ASN A 2 -38.75 37.73 -56.83
C ASN A 2 -38.25 38.34 -55.53
N GLU A 3 -39.12 39.13 -54.89
CA GLU A 3 -38.72 40.11 -53.88
C GLU A 3 -38.17 39.50 -52.59
N THR A 4 -38.58 38.27 -52.25
CA THR A 4 -38.19 37.59 -51.01
C THR A 4 -36.98 36.66 -51.19
N SER A 5 -36.90 35.91 -52.31
CA SER A 5 -35.85 34.91 -52.51
C SER A 5 -34.51 35.49 -52.93
N SER A 6 -34.49 36.66 -53.59
CA SER A 6 -33.22 37.30 -54.00
C SER A 6 -32.48 37.98 -52.84
N ARG A 7 -33.11 38.04 -51.65
CA ARG A 7 -32.69 38.84 -50.51
C ARG A 7 -32.27 38.02 -49.29
N SER A 8 -32.35 36.69 -49.34
CA SER A 8 -31.98 35.79 -48.24
C SER A 8 -30.94 34.78 -48.65
N HIS A 9 -30.10 34.34 -47.71
CA HIS A 9 -29.22 33.19 -47.88
C HIS A 9 -29.91 31.94 -47.36
N ALA A 10 -29.87 30.84 -48.10
CA ALA A 10 -30.31 29.53 -47.64
C ALA A 10 -29.12 28.63 -47.38
N ILE A 11 -29.11 27.94 -46.24
CA ILE A 11 -28.05 26.99 -45.87
C ILE A 11 -28.74 25.68 -45.48
N ILE A 12 -28.39 24.61 -46.19
CA ILE A 12 -28.77 23.24 -45.86
C ILE A 12 -27.53 22.53 -45.35
N GLN A 13 -27.62 22.01 -44.12
CA GLN A 13 -26.56 21.22 -43.51
C GLN A 13 -27.00 19.76 -43.43
N ILE A 14 -26.21 18.87 -44.03
CA ILE A 14 -26.40 17.43 -43.96
C ILE A 14 -25.21 16.84 -43.20
N THR A 15 -25.48 16.23 -42.05
CA THR A 15 -24.48 15.50 -41.28
C THR A 15 -24.54 14.01 -41.64
N ILE A 16 -23.41 13.44 -42.05
CA ILE A 16 -23.27 12.04 -42.44
C ILE A 16 -22.31 11.38 -41.46
N SER A 17 -22.84 10.49 -40.62
CA SER A 17 -22.03 9.70 -39.68
C SER A 17 -21.90 8.26 -40.20
N GLN A 18 -20.67 7.80 -40.37
CA GLN A 18 -20.35 6.41 -40.69
C GLN A 18 -19.79 5.74 -39.44
N LYS A 19 -20.47 4.68 -38.99
CA LYS A 19 -20.04 3.88 -37.85
C LYS A 19 -19.42 2.58 -38.31
N TYR A 20 -18.33 2.19 -37.68
CA TYR A 20 -17.65 0.93 -37.92
C TYR A 20 -17.77 0.02 -36.71
N GLU A 21 -18.01 -1.28 -36.96
CA GLU A 21 -18.13 -2.29 -35.90
C GLU A 21 -16.76 -2.81 -35.44
N SER A 22 -15.74 -2.69 -36.32
CA SER A 22 -14.36 -3.07 -36.00
C SER A 22 -13.67 -2.04 -35.10
N LEU A 23 -12.92 -2.53 -34.12
CA LEU A 23 -12.07 -1.72 -33.24
C LEU A 23 -10.87 -1.08 -33.97
N GLU A 24 -10.56 -1.53 -35.18
CA GLU A 24 -9.45 -1.01 -36.00
C GLU A 24 -9.87 0.18 -36.88
N MET A 25 -11.15 0.25 -37.26
CA MET A 25 -11.70 1.34 -38.07
C MET A 25 -12.41 2.36 -37.18
N ARG A 26 -12.18 3.64 -37.45
CA ARG A 26 -12.70 4.74 -36.64
C ARG A 26 -14.00 5.25 -37.21
N ASP A 27 -14.96 5.53 -36.34
CA ASP A 27 -16.18 6.25 -36.70
C ASP A 27 -15.81 7.62 -37.30
N VAL A 28 -16.39 7.93 -38.45
CA VAL A 28 -16.13 9.18 -39.18
C VAL A 28 -17.43 9.97 -39.28
N GLU A 29 -17.34 11.28 -39.12
CA GLU A 29 -18.47 12.18 -39.30
C GLU A 29 -18.12 13.26 -40.32
N SER A 30 -18.92 13.43 -41.36
CA SER A 30 -18.74 14.49 -42.34
C SER A 30 -19.96 15.40 -42.37
N VAL A 31 -19.73 16.69 -42.66
CA VAL A 31 -20.79 17.68 -42.78
C VAL A 31 -20.74 18.25 -44.19
N VAL A 32 -21.86 18.16 -44.89
CA VAL A 32 -22.06 18.76 -46.21
C VAL A 32 -22.90 20.02 -46.02
N LEU A 33 -22.36 21.16 -46.46
CA LEU A 33 -23.05 22.44 -46.47
C LEU A 33 -23.40 22.80 -47.91
N LEU A 34 -24.69 22.91 -48.21
CA LEU A 34 -25.21 23.46 -49.45
C LEU A 34 -25.70 24.88 -49.16
N VAL A 35 -25.10 25.86 -49.84
CA VAL A 35 -25.33 27.28 -49.56
C VAL A 35 -25.82 27.95 -50.84
N ASP A 36 -27.03 28.50 -50.78
CA ASP A 36 -27.58 29.39 -51.80
C ASP A 36 -27.47 30.82 -51.28
N LEU A 37 -26.67 31.64 -51.96
CA LEU A 37 -26.38 33.00 -51.54
C LEU A 37 -27.42 33.96 -52.14
N ALA A 38 -27.76 35.00 -51.38
CA ALA A 38 -28.54 36.12 -51.88
C ALA A 38 -27.87 36.76 -53.11
N GLY A 39 -28.65 37.50 -53.90
CA GLY A 39 -28.17 38.19 -55.09
C GLY A 39 -26.97 39.10 -54.80
N SER A 40 -25.95 39.04 -55.66
CA SER A 40 -24.73 39.84 -55.53
C SER A 40 -24.83 41.24 -56.13
N GLU A 41 -25.97 41.56 -56.75
CA GLU A 41 -26.19 42.81 -57.45
C GLU A 41 -26.13 44.03 -56.54
N ARG A 42 -25.50 45.10 -57.04
CA ARG A 42 -25.46 46.37 -56.30
C ARG A 42 -26.80 47.08 -56.46
N GLN A 43 -27.39 47.49 -55.33
CA GLN A 43 -28.55 48.38 -55.34
C GLN A 43 -28.14 49.82 -55.70
N SER A 44 -27.83 50.06 -56.97
CA SER A 44 -27.62 51.41 -57.52
C SER A 44 -28.91 52.05 -58.05
N LYS A 45 -30.05 51.37 -57.93
CA LYS A 45 -31.32 51.76 -58.58
C LYS A 45 -32.58 51.72 -57.69
N ALA A 46 -32.45 51.74 -56.36
CA ALA A 46 -33.61 51.77 -55.47
C ALA A 46 -33.73 53.15 -54.80
N GLU A 47 -34.64 53.99 -55.26
CA GLU A 47 -35.16 55.17 -54.54
C GLU A 47 -35.99 54.77 -53.30
N SER A 48 -35.68 53.63 -52.66
CA SER A 48 -36.39 53.17 -51.49
C SER A 48 -35.82 53.86 -50.26
N THR A 49 -36.56 54.80 -49.66
CA THR A 49 -36.25 55.40 -48.36
C THR A 49 -36.86 54.58 -47.23
N GLY A 50 -36.21 54.56 -46.05
CA GLY A 50 -36.75 53.93 -44.83
C GLY A 50 -36.35 52.46 -44.59
N VAL A 51 -37.29 51.64 -44.09
CA VAL A 51 -37.03 50.28 -43.57
C VAL A 51 -36.47 49.32 -44.64
N ALA A 52 -36.93 49.42 -45.88
CA ALA A 52 -36.45 48.62 -47.00
C ALA A 52 -34.97 48.89 -47.34
N PHE A 53 -34.49 50.12 -47.13
CA PHE A 53 -33.08 50.48 -47.31
C PHE A 53 -32.19 49.84 -46.24
N GLU A 54 -32.63 49.85 -44.97
CA GLU A 54 -31.88 49.22 -43.88
C GLU A 54 -31.87 47.68 -43.97
N GLU A 55 -32.93 47.07 -44.50
CA GLU A 55 -32.95 45.64 -44.82
C GLU A 55 -31.96 45.31 -45.96
N ALA A 56 -32.03 46.04 -47.07
CA ALA A 56 -31.12 45.87 -48.20
C ALA A 56 -29.64 46.06 -47.82
N LYS A 57 -29.36 47.01 -46.92
CA LYS A 57 -28.02 47.25 -46.37
C LYS A 57 -27.50 46.05 -45.58
N LYS A 58 -28.34 45.38 -44.79
CA LYS A 58 -27.97 44.17 -44.02
C LYS A 58 -27.68 42.96 -44.92
N ILE A 59 -28.42 42.79 -46.00
CA ILE A 59 -28.21 41.71 -46.97
C ILE A 59 -26.85 41.89 -47.65
N ASN A 60 -26.62 43.07 -48.21
CA ASN A 60 -25.35 43.41 -48.84
C ASN A 60 -24.18 43.42 -47.84
N GLN A 61 -24.43 43.71 -46.56
CA GLN A 61 -23.42 43.59 -45.52
C GLN A 61 -22.88 42.16 -45.41
N SER A 62 -23.74 41.14 -45.44
CA SER A 62 -23.27 39.74 -45.32
C SER A 62 -22.39 39.30 -46.49
N LEU A 63 -22.75 39.64 -47.72
CA LEU A 63 -21.95 39.35 -48.93
C LEU A 63 -20.68 40.20 -49.00
N LEU A 64 -20.75 41.48 -48.61
CA LEU A 64 -19.58 42.36 -48.51
C LEU A 64 -18.58 41.82 -47.49
N MET A 65 -19.04 41.38 -46.31
CA MET A 65 -18.17 40.79 -45.30
C MET A 65 -17.59 39.46 -45.78
N LEU A 66 -18.36 38.66 -46.51
CA LEU A 66 -17.87 37.44 -47.15
C LEU A 66 -16.75 37.75 -48.17
N GLY A 67 -16.95 38.74 -49.05
CA GLY A 67 -15.93 39.17 -50.00
C GLY A 67 -14.67 39.72 -49.34
N ARG A 68 -14.82 40.52 -48.27
CA ARG A 68 -13.68 41.01 -47.47
C ARG A 68 -12.93 39.86 -46.80
N ALA A 69 -13.65 38.87 -46.27
CA ALA A 69 -13.04 37.69 -45.69
C ALA A 69 -12.26 36.91 -46.76
N MET A 70 -12.87 36.65 -47.93
CA MET A 70 -12.22 35.95 -49.05
C MET A 70 -10.94 36.65 -49.53
N ASN A 71 -10.98 37.97 -49.75
CA ASN A 71 -9.79 38.73 -50.15
C ASN A 71 -8.69 38.66 -49.08
N SER A 72 -9.08 38.66 -47.80
CA SER A 72 -8.12 38.48 -46.70
C SER A 72 -7.52 37.08 -46.67
N PHE A 73 -8.23 36.05 -47.17
CA PHE A 73 -7.70 34.69 -47.30
C PHE A 73 -6.83 34.52 -48.54
N SER A 74 -7.16 35.16 -49.68
CA SER A 74 -6.36 35.08 -50.91
C SER A 74 -5.00 35.76 -50.78
N ASP A 75 -4.90 36.84 -49.99
CA ASP A 75 -3.65 37.58 -49.79
C ASP A 75 -2.67 36.91 -48.81
N ARG A 76 -3.03 35.76 -48.22
CA ARG A 76 -2.18 35.02 -47.28
C ARG A 76 -1.00 34.34 -48.00
N LYS A 77 0.04 35.11 -48.29
CA LYS A 77 1.39 34.61 -48.64
C LYS A 77 2.28 34.26 -47.43
N GLY A 78 1.70 33.96 -46.26
CA GLY A 78 2.45 33.34 -45.15
C GLY A 78 2.53 34.09 -43.81
N GLY A 79 1.49 34.81 -43.38
CA GLY A 79 1.46 35.44 -42.05
C GLY A 79 0.06 35.47 -41.44
N ASP A 80 -0.03 35.28 -40.12
CA ASP A 80 -1.25 35.13 -39.34
C ASP A 80 -1.98 36.48 -39.16
N THR A 81 -2.61 36.98 -40.22
CA THR A 81 -3.44 38.20 -40.18
C THR A 81 -4.80 37.86 -39.61
N PHE A 82 -5.21 38.50 -38.52
CA PHE A 82 -6.51 38.29 -37.87
C PHE A 82 -7.67 38.59 -38.84
N ILE A 83 -8.37 37.55 -39.32
CA ILE A 83 -9.56 37.69 -40.17
C ILE A 83 -10.79 37.74 -39.27
N SER A 84 -11.55 38.84 -39.33
CA SER A 84 -12.79 39.00 -38.58
C SER A 84 -13.95 38.23 -39.22
N LEU A 85 -13.91 36.89 -39.16
CA LEU A 85 -15.02 36.02 -39.54
C LEU A 85 -16.28 36.23 -38.68
N ARG A 86 -16.15 36.98 -37.58
CA ARG A 86 -17.25 37.34 -36.67
C ARG A 86 -18.09 38.51 -37.17
N ALA A 87 -17.69 39.20 -38.24
CA ALA A 87 -18.37 40.39 -38.75
C ALA A 87 -19.78 40.12 -39.31
N SER A 88 -20.09 38.87 -39.70
CA SER A 88 -21.44 38.46 -40.09
C SER A 88 -21.75 37.03 -39.61
N LYS A 89 -23.05 36.71 -39.48
CA LYS A 89 -23.48 35.34 -39.15
C LYS A 89 -23.08 34.35 -40.26
N LEU A 90 -23.17 34.77 -41.52
CA LEU A 90 -22.82 33.96 -42.69
C LEU A 90 -21.34 33.58 -42.67
N THR A 91 -20.43 34.54 -42.52
CA THR A 91 -18.98 34.29 -42.44
C THR A 91 -18.59 33.42 -41.26
N ARG A 92 -19.38 33.43 -40.18
CA ARG A 92 -19.17 32.58 -39.01
C ARG A 92 -19.64 31.15 -39.26
N LEU A 93 -20.75 30.95 -39.97
CA LEU A 93 -21.22 29.62 -40.36
C LEU A 93 -20.29 28.97 -41.39
N LEU A 94 -19.73 29.77 -42.29
CA LEU A 94 -18.83 29.32 -43.35
C LEU A 94 -17.35 29.42 -42.97
N SER A 95 -17.02 29.57 -41.67
CA SER A 95 -15.64 29.78 -41.24
C SER A 95 -14.71 28.63 -41.60
N GLU A 96 -15.22 27.39 -41.58
CA GLU A 96 -14.44 26.21 -41.98
C GLU A 96 -14.29 26.09 -43.50
N SER A 97 -15.22 26.71 -44.26
CA SER A 97 -15.24 26.67 -45.71
C SER A 97 -14.14 27.51 -46.37
N PHE A 98 -13.53 28.46 -45.64
CA PHE A 98 -12.46 29.33 -46.14
C PHE A 98 -11.22 29.25 -45.23
N GLY A 99 -10.16 28.60 -45.69
CA GLY A 99 -8.92 28.39 -44.95
C GLY A 99 -8.99 27.35 -43.82
N GLY A 100 -10.10 26.61 -43.70
CA GLY A 100 -10.36 25.64 -42.64
C GLY A 100 -10.32 24.18 -43.09
N ASN A 101 -11.00 23.32 -42.31
CA ASN A 101 -11.13 21.89 -42.55
C ASN A 101 -12.38 21.59 -43.40
N SER A 102 -12.37 21.98 -44.67
CA SER A 102 -13.49 21.75 -45.59
C SER A 102 -13.00 21.56 -47.02
N LYS A 103 -13.68 20.67 -47.76
CA LYS A 103 -13.60 20.68 -49.22
C LYS A 103 -14.70 21.62 -49.72
N THR A 104 -14.29 22.76 -50.26
CA THR A 104 -15.21 23.84 -50.63
C THR A 104 -15.21 24.03 -52.13
N TRP A 105 -16.40 24.12 -52.72
CA TRP A 105 -16.61 24.48 -54.11
C TRP A 105 -17.50 25.72 -54.17
N MET A 106 -17.17 26.63 -55.08
CA MET A 106 -17.99 27.81 -55.36
C MET A 106 -18.50 27.70 -56.79
N LEU A 107 -19.82 27.82 -56.96
CA LEU A 107 -20.47 27.90 -58.26
C LEU A 107 -20.81 29.37 -58.55
N ALA A 108 -20.12 29.97 -59.50
CA ALA A 108 -20.39 31.34 -59.95
C ALA A 108 -21.42 31.32 -61.10
N THR A 109 -22.66 31.69 -60.80
CA THR A 109 -23.73 31.79 -61.80
C THR A 109 -23.77 33.18 -62.41
N VAL A 110 -23.59 33.28 -63.73
CA VAL A 110 -23.56 34.55 -64.47
C VAL A 110 -24.57 34.57 -65.61
N SER A 111 -24.95 35.77 -66.07
CA SER A 111 -25.86 35.95 -67.20
C SER A 111 -25.07 36.41 -68.44
N PRO A 112 -25.29 35.81 -69.62
CA PRO A 112 -24.62 36.23 -70.85
C PRO A 112 -25.17 37.54 -71.45
N ALA A 113 -26.23 38.12 -70.87
CA ALA A 113 -26.85 39.33 -71.39
C ALA A 113 -25.93 40.55 -71.26
N ALA A 114 -25.80 41.35 -72.32
CA ALA A 114 -24.99 42.57 -72.32
C ALA A 114 -25.40 43.59 -71.24
N THR A 115 -26.68 43.61 -70.85
CA THR A 115 -27.20 44.44 -69.76
C THR A 115 -26.61 44.08 -68.39
N ASN A 116 -26.11 42.86 -68.23
CA ASN A 116 -25.58 42.33 -66.99
C ASN A 116 -24.05 42.21 -67.01
N LEU A 117 -23.37 42.85 -67.98
CA LEU A 117 -21.92 42.77 -68.13
C LEU A 117 -21.18 43.18 -66.85
N THR A 118 -21.62 44.27 -66.20
CA THR A 118 -20.98 44.79 -64.98
C THR A 118 -21.08 43.83 -63.79
N GLU A 119 -22.25 43.21 -63.60
CA GLU A 119 -22.48 42.23 -62.53
C GLU A 119 -21.80 40.90 -62.83
N THR A 120 -21.75 40.51 -64.10
CA THR A 120 -21.02 39.32 -64.56
C THR A 120 -19.53 39.45 -64.30
N THR A 121 -18.91 40.58 -64.66
CA THR A 121 -17.50 40.85 -64.36
C THR A 121 -17.24 40.81 -62.85
N SER A 122 -18.09 41.46 -62.05
CA SER A 122 -17.96 41.47 -60.59
C SER A 122 -18.03 40.06 -59.98
N THR A 123 -18.91 39.22 -60.49
CA THR A 123 -19.06 37.82 -60.04
C THR A 123 -17.84 36.97 -60.42
N LEU A 124 -17.28 37.17 -61.61
CA LEU A 124 -16.08 36.46 -62.07
C LEU A 124 -14.83 36.87 -61.28
N GLU A 125 -14.65 38.17 -61.00
CA GLU A 125 -13.57 38.65 -60.12
C GLU A 125 -13.67 38.04 -58.72
N TYR A 126 -14.89 37.97 -58.19
CA TYR A 126 -15.15 37.34 -56.89
C TYR A 126 -14.79 35.85 -56.90
N ALA A 127 -15.17 35.11 -57.94
CA ALA A 127 -14.84 33.71 -58.10
C ALA A 127 -13.32 33.48 -58.25
N GLN A 128 -12.63 34.39 -58.94
CA GLN A 128 -11.17 34.36 -59.08
C GLN A 128 -10.47 34.51 -57.72
N ASN A 129 -10.94 35.41 -56.86
CA ASN A 129 -10.39 35.57 -55.51
C ASN A 129 -10.66 34.34 -54.63
N ALA A 130 -11.86 33.74 -54.74
CA ALA A 130 -12.19 32.51 -54.03
C ALA A 130 -11.28 31.33 -54.45
N MET A 131 -10.88 31.26 -55.72
CA MET A 131 -9.97 30.22 -56.23
C MET A 131 -8.57 30.28 -55.62
N ALA A 132 -8.11 31.45 -55.17
CA ALA A 132 -6.81 31.61 -54.53
C ALA A 132 -6.79 31.07 -53.07
N ILE A 133 -7.94 30.77 -52.49
CA ILE A 133 -8.06 30.28 -51.10
C ILE A 133 -7.73 28.79 -51.06
N THR A 134 -6.77 28.41 -50.22
CA THR A 134 -6.38 27.01 -50.02
C THR A 134 -6.90 26.48 -48.68
N ASN A 135 -7.70 25.42 -48.70
CA ASN A 135 -8.18 24.73 -47.51
C ASN A 135 -7.28 23.53 -47.13
N LYS A 136 -7.29 23.16 -45.86
CA LYS A 136 -6.57 21.99 -45.33
C LYS A 136 -7.57 20.96 -44.82
N ALA A 137 -8.26 20.30 -45.75
CA ALA A 137 -9.23 19.26 -45.44
C ALA A 137 -8.54 18.01 -44.85
N LYS A 138 -9.08 17.51 -43.74
CA LYS A 138 -8.67 16.33 -42.99
C LYS A 138 -9.91 15.48 -42.69
N VAL A 139 -9.70 14.19 -42.46
CA VAL A 139 -10.78 13.31 -41.99
C VAL A 139 -11.15 13.71 -40.57
N ASN A 140 -12.44 13.95 -40.35
CA ASN A 140 -12.98 14.26 -39.04
C ASN A 140 -13.03 12.97 -38.21
N ASP A 141 -12.12 12.86 -37.25
CA ASP A 141 -12.04 11.71 -36.37
C ASP A 141 -12.92 11.94 -35.13
N THR A 142 -13.80 10.98 -34.83
CA THR A 142 -14.67 11.03 -33.65
C THR A 142 -13.97 10.57 -32.36
N GLN A 143 -12.65 10.29 -32.40
CA GLN A 143 -11.78 9.82 -31.30
C GLN A 143 -12.16 10.31 -29.88
N LYS A 144 -12.51 11.59 -29.72
CA LYS A 144 -12.89 12.17 -28.41
C LYS A 144 -14.13 11.50 -27.78
N ASN A 145 -15.05 10.98 -28.59
CA ASN A 145 -16.26 10.33 -28.11
C ASN A 145 -16.03 8.86 -27.76
N LEU A 146 -15.12 8.15 -28.45
CA LEU A 146 -14.82 6.75 -28.16
C LEU A 146 -14.00 6.60 -26.87
N GLU A 147 -12.96 7.41 -26.69
CA GLU A 147 -12.18 7.43 -25.45
C GLU A 147 -13.05 7.81 -24.26
N LEU A 148 -13.92 8.81 -24.42
CA LEU A 148 -14.86 9.21 -23.37
C LEU A 148 -15.85 8.09 -23.00
N ARG A 149 -16.34 7.31 -23.99
CA ARG A 149 -17.19 6.14 -23.72
C ARG A 149 -16.44 5.05 -22.98
N ARG A 150 -15.25 4.67 -23.46
CA ARG A 150 -14.39 3.68 -22.79
C ARG A 150 -14.02 4.11 -21.36
N LEU A 151 -13.70 5.39 -21.15
CA LEU A 151 -13.41 5.92 -19.82
C LEU A 151 -14.61 5.82 -18.89
N LYS A 152 -15.82 6.13 -19.38
CA LYS A 152 -17.06 6.01 -18.61
C LYS A 152 -17.38 4.56 -18.24
N GLU A 153 -17.19 3.62 -19.16
CA GLU A 153 -17.36 2.19 -18.89
C GLU A 153 -16.34 1.68 -17.87
N LEU A 154 -15.09 2.13 -17.97
CA LEU A 154 -14.05 1.77 -17.01
C LEU A 154 -14.35 2.32 -15.61
N VAL A 155 -14.81 3.57 -15.52
CA VAL A 155 -15.21 4.18 -14.24
C VAL A 155 -16.36 3.39 -13.61
N ALA A 156 -17.41 3.06 -14.36
CA ALA A 156 -18.52 2.27 -13.84
C ALA A 156 -18.08 0.87 -13.35
N SER A 157 -17.14 0.22 -14.07
CA SER A 157 -16.57 -1.06 -13.66
C SER A 157 -15.75 -0.95 -12.36
N LEU A 158 -14.95 0.10 -12.22
CA LEU A 158 -14.13 0.34 -11.04
C LEU A 158 -14.98 0.69 -9.81
N GLU A 159 -16.03 1.50 -9.99
CA GLU A 159 -17.01 1.81 -8.94
C GLU A 159 -17.68 0.52 -8.42
N GLY A 160 -18.14 -0.37 -9.31
CA GLY A 160 -18.72 -1.65 -8.91
C GLY A 160 -17.74 -2.56 -8.16
N ARG A 161 -16.45 -2.55 -8.52
CA ARG A 161 -15.41 -3.29 -7.78
C ARG A 161 -15.14 -2.70 -6.41
N LEU A 162 -15.16 -1.37 -6.27
CA LEU A 162 -15.00 -0.70 -4.98
C LEU A 162 -16.17 -1.01 -4.04
N ASP A 163 -17.40 -1.04 -4.55
CA ASP A 163 -18.58 -1.41 -3.77
C ASP A 163 -18.48 -2.87 -3.27
N ALA A 164 -18.06 -3.79 -4.14
CA ALA A 164 -17.84 -5.19 -3.75
C ALA A 164 -16.76 -5.32 -2.66
N ILE A 165 -15.64 -4.61 -2.79
CA ILE A 165 -14.58 -4.57 -1.76
C ILE A 165 -15.11 -3.94 -0.47
N GLY A 166 -15.92 -2.89 -0.56
CA GLY A 166 -16.55 -2.25 0.59
C GLY A 166 -17.45 -3.22 1.37
N LEU A 167 -18.26 -4.00 0.65
CA LEU A 167 -19.13 -5.02 1.23
C LEU A 167 -18.33 -6.13 1.91
N GLU A 168 -17.28 -6.62 1.26
CA GLU A 168 -16.41 -7.67 1.81
C GLU A 168 -15.64 -7.17 3.05
N ARG A 169 -15.20 -5.91 3.04
CA ARG A 169 -14.55 -5.27 4.19
C ARG A 169 -15.51 -5.13 5.36
N ALA A 170 -16.76 -4.73 5.12
CA ALA A 170 -17.77 -4.65 6.17
C ALA A 170 -18.04 -6.02 6.82
N ARG A 171 -18.16 -7.08 6.00
CA ARG A 171 -18.33 -8.45 6.47
C ARG A 171 -17.15 -8.93 7.33
N LYS A 172 -15.92 -8.72 6.84
CA LYS A 172 -14.70 -9.06 7.59
C LYS A 172 -14.58 -8.26 8.90
N GLN A 173 -15.01 -7.00 8.90
CA GLN A 173 -15.00 -6.17 10.10
C GLN A 173 -15.96 -6.70 11.17
N GLU A 174 -17.13 -7.19 10.77
CA GLU A 174 -18.09 -7.83 11.67
C GLU A 174 -17.53 -9.15 12.25
N GLU A 175 -16.91 -9.97 11.40
CA GLU A 175 -16.23 -11.21 11.81
C GLU A 175 -15.08 -10.95 12.79
N ILE A 176 -14.24 -9.95 12.53
CA ILE A 176 -13.20 -9.48 13.47
C ILE A 176 -13.83 -9.06 14.80
N GLY A 177 -14.97 -8.37 14.77
CA GLY A 177 -15.70 -7.97 15.97
C GLY A 177 -16.18 -9.16 16.81
N GLN A 178 -16.68 -10.22 16.17
CA GLN A 178 -17.08 -11.46 16.84
C GLN A 178 -15.89 -12.17 17.47
N LEU A 179 -14.83 -12.41 16.68
CA LEU A 179 -13.60 -13.05 17.17
C LEU A 179 -12.94 -12.28 18.31
N THR A 180 -13.00 -10.95 18.28
CA THR A 180 -12.48 -10.12 19.37
C THR A 180 -13.25 -10.35 20.68
N ARG A 181 -14.59 -10.45 20.61
CA ARG A 181 -15.42 -10.75 21.80
C ARG A 181 -15.15 -12.15 22.33
N GLU A 182 -15.04 -13.14 21.45
CA GLU A 182 -14.72 -14.53 21.82
C GLU A 182 -13.34 -14.61 22.50
N ARG A 183 -12.33 -13.96 21.89
CA ARG A 183 -11.01 -13.82 22.48
C ARG A 183 -11.11 -13.21 23.88
N ASP A 184 -11.78 -12.08 24.04
CA ASP A 184 -11.88 -11.39 25.33
C ASP A 184 -12.63 -12.21 26.39
N ALA A 185 -13.62 -13.03 25.99
CA ALA A 185 -14.29 -13.98 26.87
C ALA A 185 -13.34 -15.09 27.34
N LEU A 186 -12.62 -15.72 26.40
CA LEU A 186 -11.63 -16.76 26.71
C LEU A 186 -10.52 -16.22 27.62
N TRP A 187 -10.04 -15.00 27.39
CA TRP A 187 -9.03 -14.36 28.24
C TRP A 187 -9.50 -14.18 29.69
N LYS A 188 -10.79 -13.91 29.91
CA LYS A 188 -11.36 -13.86 31.27
C LYS A 188 -11.41 -15.24 31.92
N GLU A 189 -11.74 -16.28 31.17
CA GLU A 189 -11.73 -17.66 31.68
C GLU A 189 -10.32 -18.13 32.05
N VAL A 190 -9.33 -17.83 31.21
CA VAL A 190 -7.92 -18.12 31.49
C VAL A 190 -7.45 -17.38 32.74
N ALA A 191 -7.76 -16.09 32.88
CA ALA A 191 -7.42 -15.32 34.08
C ALA A 191 -8.10 -15.87 35.35
N TYR A 192 -9.31 -16.42 35.24
CA TYR A 192 -9.99 -17.08 36.35
C TYR A 192 -9.29 -18.39 36.72
N ALA A 193 -8.88 -19.19 35.73
CA ALA A 193 -8.14 -20.43 35.94
C ALA A 193 -6.75 -20.20 36.56
N ASP A 194 -6.02 -19.17 36.12
CA ASP A 194 -4.70 -18.81 36.68
C ASP A 194 -4.81 -18.45 38.17
N ASN A 195 -5.84 -17.70 38.58
CA ASN A 195 -6.08 -17.41 40.00
C ASN A 195 -6.37 -18.66 40.83
N HIS A 196 -7.06 -19.65 40.25
CA HIS A 196 -7.28 -20.96 40.87
C HIS A 196 -6.02 -21.80 40.94
N HIS A 197 -5.14 -21.69 39.94
CA HIS A 197 -3.84 -22.36 39.94
C HIS A 197 -2.93 -21.80 41.04
N ASP A 198 -2.82 -20.46 41.15
CA ASP A 198 -2.07 -19.78 42.21
C ASP A 198 -2.56 -20.13 43.62
N THR A 199 -3.89 -20.24 43.80
CA THR A 199 -4.46 -20.64 45.09
C THR A 199 -4.20 -22.11 45.39
N ARG A 200 -4.33 -22.99 44.39
CA ARG A 200 -3.99 -24.42 44.51
C ARG A 200 -2.52 -24.62 44.88
N ASP A 201 -1.60 -23.92 44.24
CA ASP A 201 -0.16 -24.04 44.51
C ASP A 201 0.19 -23.57 45.94
N LYS A 202 -0.44 -22.50 46.43
CA LYS A 202 -0.31 -22.04 47.83
C LYS A 202 -0.84 -23.07 48.83
N LEU A 203 -1.97 -23.70 48.52
CA LEU A 203 -2.55 -24.78 49.33
C LEU A 203 -1.64 -26.02 49.37
N GLU A 204 -1.06 -26.39 48.23
CA GLU A 204 -0.13 -27.52 48.12
C GLU A 204 1.17 -27.28 48.89
N LEU A 205 1.71 -26.06 48.84
CA LEU A 205 2.86 -25.64 49.64
C LEU A 205 2.55 -25.73 51.14
N THR A 206 1.38 -25.26 51.56
CA THR A 206 0.94 -25.32 52.96
C THR A 206 0.78 -26.76 53.44
N LEU A 207 0.20 -27.62 52.61
CA LEU A 207 0.03 -29.04 52.90
C LEU A 207 1.38 -29.75 53.06
N ASN A 208 2.35 -29.45 52.22
CA ASN A 208 3.70 -30.00 52.33
C ASN A 208 4.42 -29.53 53.60
N ASN A 209 4.29 -28.25 53.98
CA ASN A 209 4.85 -27.73 55.23
C ASN A 209 4.23 -28.43 56.46
N LEU A 210 2.92 -28.65 56.47
CA LEU A 210 2.24 -29.38 57.55
C LEU A 210 2.65 -30.86 57.61
N ARG A 211 2.89 -31.50 56.47
CA ARG A 211 3.42 -32.88 56.41
C ARG A 211 4.82 -32.96 57.01
N LEU A 212 5.71 -32.05 56.63
CA LEU A 212 7.07 -31.99 57.17
C LEU A 212 7.07 -31.72 58.68
N SER A 213 6.22 -30.80 59.15
CA SER A 213 6.04 -30.52 60.58
C SER A 213 5.51 -31.75 61.35
N ASN A 214 4.54 -32.49 60.80
CA ASN A 214 4.06 -33.73 61.39
C ASN A 214 5.12 -34.83 61.44
N ILE A 215 5.95 -34.97 60.41
CA ILE A 215 7.08 -35.91 60.39
C ILE A 215 8.08 -35.53 61.48
N ALA A 216 8.41 -34.23 61.61
CA ALA A 216 9.30 -33.74 62.65
C ALA A 216 8.74 -33.97 64.06
N LEU A 217 7.44 -33.72 64.27
CA LEU A 217 6.76 -33.99 65.54
C LEU A 217 6.72 -35.48 65.87
N ARG A 218 6.43 -36.35 64.90
CA ARG A 218 6.48 -37.81 65.09
C ARG A 218 7.87 -38.28 65.50
N ARG A 219 8.91 -37.80 64.82
CA ARG A 219 10.30 -38.09 65.18
C ARG A 219 10.67 -37.58 66.58
N ARG A 220 10.15 -36.43 67.00
CA ARG A 220 10.33 -35.90 68.37
C ARG A 220 9.63 -36.77 69.42
N VAL A 221 8.44 -37.28 69.12
CA VAL A 221 7.71 -38.19 70.02
C VAL A 221 8.39 -39.55 70.10
N GLU A 222 8.87 -40.09 68.97
CA GLU A 222 9.66 -41.32 68.92
C GLU A 222 10.99 -41.17 69.68
N ALA A 223 11.71 -40.07 69.49
CA ALA A 223 12.95 -39.78 70.23
C ALA A 223 12.72 -39.57 71.74
N ALA A 224 11.59 -38.97 72.14
CA ALA A 224 11.20 -38.85 73.54
C ALA A 224 10.80 -40.19 74.16
N ALA A 225 10.29 -41.15 73.37
CA ALA A 225 10.00 -42.51 73.81
C ALA A 225 11.28 -43.37 73.96
N GLU A 226 12.35 -43.05 73.22
CA GLU A 226 13.63 -43.79 73.24
C GLU A 226 14.71 -43.18 74.16
N GLY A 227 14.42 -42.11 74.91
CA GLY A 227 15.28 -41.61 76.00
C GLY A 227 16.53 -40.82 75.57
N PHE A 228 16.63 -40.40 74.30
CA PHE A 228 17.72 -39.54 73.82
C PHE A 228 17.27 -38.06 73.80
N ILE A 229 17.43 -37.36 74.92
CA ILE A 229 17.36 -35.89 74.95
C ILE A 229 18.65 -35.36 75.55
N HIS A 230 19.64 -35.15 74.69
CA HIS A 230 20.56 -34.02 74.82
C HIS A 230 21.10 -33.65 73.43
N SER A 231 20.97 -32.36 73.09
CA SER A 231 21.76 -31.65 72.07
C SER A 231 21.42 -31.85 70.59
N LEU A 232 20.21 -31.46 70.15
CA LEU A 232 19.94 -31.16 68.73
C LEU A 232 18.95 -29.99 68.53
N ASP A 233 18.96 -28.99 69.42
CA ASP A 233 18.44 -27.65 69.10
C ASP A 233 19.63 -26.79 68.70
N GLU A 234 20.04 -26.91 67.44
CA GLU A 234 20.56 -25.85 66.57
C GLU A 234 21.22 -26.47 65.32
N GLN A 235 20.76 -25.97 64.15
CA GLN A 235 21.37 -26.02 62.81
C GLN A 235 20.83 -27.00 61.74
N SER A 236 20.56 -26.38 60.58
CA SER A 236 20.56 -26.92 59.21
C SER A 236 19.24 -27.36 58.58
N SER A 237 18.29 -26.43 58.45
CA SER A 237 17.57 -26.29 57.18
C SER A 237 18.63 -26.01 56.11
N PHE A 238 18.79 -26.85 55.08
CA PHE A 238 19.77 -26.61 54.02
C PHE A 238 19.55 -25.24 53.40
N LEU A 239 20.40 -24.29 53.77
CA LEU A 239 20.47 -22.98 53.15
C LEU A 239 21.00 -23.20 51.72
N PHE A 240 20.23 -22.80 50.71
CA PHE A 240 20.65 -22.87 49.31
C PHE A 240 20.51 -21.50 48.63
N PHE A 241 21.45 -21.20 47.74
CA PHE A 241 21.42 -20.07 46.84
C PHE A 241 20.76 -20.50 45.53
N LYS A 242 19.77 -19.73 45.07
CA LYS A 242 19.15 -19.89 43.76
C LYS A 242 19.25 -18.58 42.98
N GLY A 243 19.94 -18.65 41.84
CA GLY A 243 20.14 -17.53 40.93
C GLY A 243 19.49 -17.78 39.58
N ARG A 244 18.65 -16.87 39.09
CA ARG A 244 18.01 -16.99 37.76
C ARG A 244 18.49 -15.94 36.77
N CYS A 245 18.67 -16.33 35.51
CA CYS A 245 18.88 -15.39 34.40
C CYS A 245 18.37 -15.96 33.06
N GLY A 246 18.31 -15.13 32.02
CA GLY A 246 17.88 -15.57 30.68
C GLY A 246 18.62 -14.87 29.56
N ILE A 247 18.61 -15.48 28.37
CA ILE A 247 19.34 -15.00 27.20
C ILE A 247 18.55 -15.22 25.91
N SER A 248 18.60 -14.24 25.00
CA SER A 248 18.02 -14.33 23.65
C SER A 248 18.97 -15.04 22.68
N LEU A 249 18.47 -15.41 21.50
CA LEU A 249 19.26 -16.05 20.44
C LEU A 249 19.65 -15.07 19.32
N GLU A 250 19.49 -13.77 19.53
CA GLU A 250 19.82 -12.72 18.58
C GLU A 250 21.22 -12.87 17.98
N SER A 251 22.24 -13.05 18.83
CA SER A 251 23.62 -13.22 18.38
C SER A 251 23.82 -14.43 17.47
N VAL A 252 23.12 -15.53 17.73
CA VAL A 252 23.18 -16.75 16.93
C VAL A 252 22.50 -16.53 15.56
N LEU A 253 21.36 -15.82 15.54
CA LEU A 253 20.65 -15.48 14.30
C LEU A 253 21.48 -14.58 13.39
N LEU A 254 22.25 -13.66 13.98
CA LEU A 254 23.19 -12.79 13.26
C LEU A 254 24.49 -13.52 12.84
N GLY A 255 24.65 -14.80 13.20
CA GLY A 255 25.85 -15.57 12.87
C GLY A 255 27.07 -15.24 13.74
N GLN A 256 26.87 -14.58 14.89
CA GLN A 256 27.93 -14.14 15.77
C GLN A 256 28.20 -15.12 16.92
N ARG A 257 29.49 -15.36 17.17
CA ARG A 257 29.98 -16.02 18.38
C ARG A 257 30.00 -15.00 19.52
N ARG A 258 29.18 -15.21 20.56
CA ARG A 258 29.15 -14.30 21.73
C ARG A 258 29.35 -15.04 23.05
N SER A 259 29.97 -14.33 23.98
CA SER A 259 30.21 -14.75 25.37
C SER A 259 29.51 -13.76 26.29
N PHE A 260 28.78 -14.27 27.27
CA PHE A 260 27.90 -13.50 28.15
C PHE A 260 28.26 -13.76 29.60
N TYR A 261 28.33 -12.70 30.40
CA TYR A 261 28.46 -12.74 31.85
C TYR A 261 27.21 -12.12 32.45
N ILE A 262 26.26 -12.96 32.85
CA ILE A 262 24.92 -12.52 33.23
C ILE A 262 24.79 -12.57 34.75
N GLY A 263 24.40 -11.45 35.37
CA GLY A 263 24.13 -11.41 36.80
C GLY A 263 22.95 -12.29 37.19
N LEU A 264 23.09 -13.02 38.30
CA LEU A 264 22.06 -13.91 38.81
C LEU A 264 21.12 -13.14 39.72
N LEU A 265 19.81 -13.33 39.52
CA LEU A 265 18.76 -12.74 40.36
C LEU A 265 18.32 -13.76 41.42
N THR A 266 18.08 -13.30 42.65
CA THR A 266 17.42 -14.12 43.68
C THR A 266 15.98 -14.45 43.29
N GLU A 267 15.32 -15.34 44.05
CA GLU A 267 13.89 -15.64 43.84
C GLU A 267 12.99 -14.40 43.94
N CYS A 268 13.38 -13.40 44.72
CA CYS A 268 12.67 -12.13 44.85
C CYS A 268 13.06 -11.09 43.78
N GLY A 269 13.90 -11.46 42.79
CA GLY A 269 14.30 -10.58 41.68
C GLY A 269 15.43 -9.59 42.02
N VAL A 270 16.15 -9.77 43.13
CA VAL A 270 17.26 -8.90 43.53
C VAL A 270 18.55 -9.38 42.89
N LEU A 271 19.32 -8.45 42.29
CA LEU A 271 20.61 -8.77 41.67
C LEU A 271 21.64 -9.19 42.72
N THR A 272 22.32 -10.30 42.45
CA THR A 272 23.39 -10.84 43.31
C THR A 272 24.77 -10.52 42.73
N GLU A 273 25.81 -10.70 43.54
CA GLU A 273 27.19 -10.62 43.07
C GLU A 273 27.57 -11.78 42.15
N ALA A 274 26.80 -12.86 42.18
CA ALA A 274 27.04 -14.05 41.37
C ALA A 274 26.70 -13.81 39.89
N ARG A 275 27.54 -14.31 39.00
CA ARG A 275 27.38 -14.19 37.55
C ARG A 275 27.53 -15.55 36.88
N LEU A 276 26.70 -15.79 35.88
CA LEU A 276 26.75 -16.97 35.03
C LEU A 276 27.49 -16.65 33.73
N HIS A 277 28.46 -17.49 33.37
CA HIS A 277 29.23 -17.39 32.13
C HIS A 277 28.73 -18.40 31.11
N ILE A 278 28.17 -17.87 30.01
CA ILE A 278 27.61 -18.65 28.91
C ILE A 278 28.22 -18.20 27.60
N GLN A 279 28.41 -19.13 26.67
CA GLN A 279 28.79 -18.83 25.30
C GLN A 279 27.82 -19.46 24.32
N LEU A 280 27.50 -18.74 23.25
CA LEU A 280 26.63 -19.17 22.17
C LEU A 280 27.36 -19.11 20.84
N PHE A 281 27.29 -20.19 20.07
CA PHE A 281 27.99 -20.32 18.78
C PHE A 281 27.05 -20.87 17.71
N PRO A 282 26.90 -20.21 16.55
CA PRO A 282 26.25 -20.83 15.39
C PRO A 282 27.13 -21.96 14.85
N CYS A 283 26.52 -23.07 14.44
CA CYS A 283 27.21 -24.30 14.05
C CYS A 283 27.15 -24.53 12.52
N GLU A 284 27.18 -23.44 11.73
CA GLU A 284 27.14 -23.43 10.26
C GLU A 284 28.54 -23.32 9.61
N PRO A 285 28.73 -23.83 8.36
CA PRO A 285 30.00 -23.77 7.64
C PRO A 285 30.42 -22.36 7.19
N HIS A 286 29.52 -21.37 7.24
CA HIS A 286 29.80 -19.98 6.88
C HIS A 286 29.23 -19.04 7.95
N ALA A 287 30.00 -18.81 9.02
CA ALA A 287 29.77 -17.71 9.97
C ALA A 287 30.04 -16.36 9.27
N ILE A 288 29.23 -16.03 8.27
CA ILE A 288 29.15 -14.69 7.67
C ILE A 288 28.19 -13.94 8.56
N GLU A 289 28.63 -12.82 9.14
CA GLU A 289 27.75 -11.93 9.88
C GLU A 289 26.55 -11.55 9.00
N ARG A 290 25.34 -11.83 9.50
CA ARG A 290 24.11 -11.53 8.79
C ARG A 290 23.61 -10.18 9.24
N CYS A 291 23.36 -9.28 8.28
CA CYS A 291 22.73 -8.00 8.59
C CYS A 291 21.22 -8.13 8.86
N ASP A 292 20.58 -9.22 8.43
CA ASP A 292 19.14 -9.44 8.57
C ASP A 292 18.80 -10.90 8.94
N PRO A 293 18.27 -11.15 10.15
CA PRO A 293 17.79 -12.47 10.61
C PRO A 293 16.67 -13.08 9.76
N THR A 294 15.88 -12.29 9.03
CA THR A 294 14.74 -12.80 8.23
C THR A 294 15.17 -13.68 7.05
N GLN A 295 16.45 -13.62 6.65
CA GLN A 295 17.04 -14.49 5.63
C GLN A 295 17.11 -15.97 6.04
N LEU A 296 16.80 -16.28 7.31
CA LEU A 296 16.72 -17.63 7.86
C LEU A 296 15.31 -18.22 7.80
N ILE A 297 14.31 -17.49 7.29
CA ILE A 297 12.95 -18.02 7.12
C ILE A 297 12.98 -19.28 6.24
N GLY A 298 12.40 -20.36 6.73
CA GLY A 298 12.37 -21.67 6.09
C GLY A 298 13.65 -22.50 6.21
N LYS A 299 14.70 -21.99 6.88
CA LYS A 299 15.96 -22.73 7.12
C LYS A 299 15.99 -23.33 8.53
N SER A 300 16.90 -24.28 8.74
CA SER A 300 17.17 -24.87 10.06
C SER A 300 18.29 -24.09 10.76
N LEU A 301 18.08 -23.72 12.01
CA LEU A 301 19.07 -23.03 12.84
C LEU A 301 19.78 -24.04 13.73
N ARG A 302 21.07 -24.26 13.46
CA ARG A 302 21.93 -25.10 14.28
C ARG A 302 22.91 -24.25 15.06
N PHE A 303 22.95 -24.45 16.37
CA PHE A 303 23.86 -23.70 17.25
C PHE A 303 24.23 -24.52 18.47
N CYS A 304 25.27 -24.07 19.16
CA CYS A 304 25.86 -24.76 20.28
C CYS A 304 25.88 -23.82 21.49
N LEU A 305 25.28 -24.27 22.59
CA LEU A 305 25.29 -23.60 23.89
C LEU A 305 26.41 -24.19 24.75
N HIS A 306 27.26 -23.33 25.27
CA HIS A 306 28.31 -23.70 26.22
C HIS A 306 28.08 -22.98 27.55
N VAL A 307 27.66 -23.73 28.57
CA VAL A 307 27.55 -23.24 29.95
C VAL A 307 28.92 -23.45 30.61
N VAL A 308 29.72 -22.39 30.60
CA VAL A 308 31.12 -22.43 31.01
C VAL A 308 31.23 -22.64 32.52
N GLY A 309 30.50 -21.85 33.29
CA GLY A 309 30.63 -21.81 34.74
C GLY A 309 29.90 -20.63 35.34
N ALA A 310 30.05 -20.45 36.65
CA ALA A 310 29.60 -19.26 37.37
C ALA A 310 30.76 -18.68 38.18
N SER A 311 30.62 -17.43 38.63
CA SER A 311 31.57 -16.78 39.54
C SER A 311 30.81 -15.93 40.56
N GLY A 312 31.45 -15.64 41.69
CA GLY A 312 30.85 -14.82 42.75
C GLY A 312 29.73 -15.52 43.52
N ILE A 313 29.74 -16.86 43.57
CA ILE A 313 28.81 -17.62 44.41
C ILE A 313 29.17 -17.34 45.88
N PRO A 314 28.19 -17.00 46.75
CA PRO A 314 28.52 -16.65 48.12
C PRO A 314 29.15 -17.84 48.86
N LYS A 315 30.21 -17.56 49.63
CA LYS A 315 31.06 -18.58 50.29
C LYS A 315 30.30 -19.57 51.15
N ALA A 316 29.17 -19.14 51.71
CA ALA A 316 28.31 -19.97 52.54
C ALA A 316 27.54 -21.05 51.75
N PHE A 317 27.64 -21.11 50.41
CA PHE A 317 26.84 -21.99 49.57
C PHE A 317 27.68 -22.70 48.49
N VAL A 318 28.92 -23.05 48.79
CA VAL A 318 29.85 -23.63 47.79
C VAL A 318 29.92 -25.16 47.82
N ALA A 319 29.18 -25.85 48.71
CA ALA A 319 29.32 -27.29 48.92
C ALA A 319 29.03 -28.09 47.65
N HIS A 320 27.88 -27.81 47.03
CA HIS A 320 27.48 -28.38 45.75
C HIS A 320 26.87 -27.29 44.90
N THR A 321 27.35 -27.10 43.67
CA THR A 321 26.78 -26.15 42.72
C THR A 321 26.56 -26.77 41.36
N PHE A 322 25.36 -26.58 40.80
CA PHE A 322 25.05 -26.94 39.41
C PHE A 322 24.13 -25.90 38.77
N CYS A 323 24.08 -25.90 37.45
CA CYS A 323 23.18 -25.06 36.67
C CYS A 323 22.13 -25.93 35.98
N LYS A 324 20.86 -25.58 36.17
CA LYS A 324 19.72 -26.13 35.45
C LYS A 324 19.27 -25.12 34.41
N PHE A 325 18.88 -25.55 33.22
CA PHE A 325 18.35 -24.64 32.22
C PHE A 325 17.29 -25.27 31.32
N THR A 326 16.41 -24.43 30.80
CA THR A 326 15.31 -24.81 29.91
C THR A 326 15.29 -23.91 28.68
N LEU A 327 14.81 -24.46 27.57
CA LEU A 327 14.57 -23.74 26.32
C LEU A 327 13.06 -23.61 26.13
N LEU A 328 12.54 -22.39 26.04
CA LEU A 328 11.09 -22.11 25.95
C LEU A 328 10.40 -22.72 24.71
N TYR A 329 11.17 -23.20 23.72
CA TYR A 329 10.66 -23.82 22.49
C TYR A 329 10.89 -25.34 22.43
N ASP A 330 11.32 -25.97 23.52
CA ASP A 330 11.45 -27.42 23.59
C ASP A 330 10.07 -28.05 23.76
N ARG A 331 9.60 -28.76 22.73
CA ARG A 331 8.25 -29.40 22.70
C ARG A 331 8.07 -30.48 23.76
N GLU A 332 9.16 -30.95 24.35
CA GLU A 332 9.17 -32.02 25.35
C GLU A 332 9.37 -31.49 26.79
N GLU A 333 9.35 -30.17 27.01
CA GLU A 333 9.56 -29.51 28.33
C GLU A 333 10.81 -29.98 29.09
N ARG A 334 11.83 -30.42 28.36
CA ARG A 334 13.05 -30.96 28.97
C ARG A 334 13.84 -29.84 29.64
N TYR A 335 14.35 -30.15 30.82
CA TYR A 335 15.40 -29.38 31.47
C TYR A 335 16.74 -30.10 31.35
N PHE A 336 17.81 -29.31 31.31
CA PHE A 336 19.18 -29.79 31.25
C PHE A 336 19.91 -29.35 32.51
N THR A 337 20.79 -30.21 33.01
CA THR A 337 21.57 -29.94 34.22
C THR A 337 23.04 -30.16 33.91
N THR A 338 23.89 -29.26 34.39
CA THR A 338 25.34 -29.42 34.33
C THR A 338 25.82 -30.50 35.31
N SER A 339 27.11 -30.84 35.26
CA SER A 339 27.76 -31.53 36.36
C SER A 339 27.69 -30.68 37.64
N THR A 340 27.80 -31.34 38.79
CA THR A 340 27.97 -30.68 40.08
C THR A 340 29.44 -30.34 40.28
N ALA A 341 29.70 -29.10 40.69
CA ALA A 341 31.00 -28.63 41.14
C ALA A 341 30.96 -28.43 42.66
N GLU A 342 32.03 -28.76 43.35
CA GLU A 342 32.08 -28.78 44.81
C GLU A 342 33.15 -27.83 45.33
N ASN A 343 32.88 -27.24 46.49
CA ASN A 343 33.78 -26.41 47.28
C ASN A 343 34.45 -25.26 46.51
N THR A 344 33.69 -24.57 45.65
CA THR A 344 34.21 -23.43 44.87
C THR A 344 33.20 -22.29 44.73
N GLU A 345 33.68 -21.05 44.87
CA GLU A 345 32.91 -19.82 44.60
C GLU A 345 32.79 -19.53 43.09
N SER A 346 33.58 -20.23 42.26
CA SER A 346 33.64 -20.07 40.81
C SER A 346 33.64 -21.43 40.10
N PRO A 347 32.50 -22.13 40.08
CA PRO A 347 32.40 -23.45 39.46
C PRO A 347 32.58 -23.38 37.95
N HIS A 348 33.34 -24.33 37.40
CA HIS A 348 33.50 -24.52 35.98
C HIS A 348 32.86 -25.86 35.57
N TRP A 349 31.83 -25.80 34.73
CA TRP A 349 31.09 -26.99 34.32
C TRP A 349 31.44 -27.46 32.91
N GLY A 350 31.84 -26.54 32.02
CA GLY A 350 32.22 -26.86 30.65
C GLY A 350 31.14 -27.58 29.85
N TYR A 351 29.86 -27.37 30.18
CA TYR A 351 28.76 -28.14 29.59
C TYR A 351 28.43 -27.60 28.19
N VAL A 352 28.55 -28.46 27.17
CA VAL A 352 28.26 -28.08 25.77
C VAL A 352 27.10 -28.90 25.22
N ARG A 353 26.13 -28.24 24.59
CA ARG A 353 25.04 -28.90 23.89
C ARG A 353 24.69 -28.22 22.58
N MET A 354 24.51 -29.03 21.55
CA MET A 354 24.05 -28.60 20.24
C MET A 354 22.52 -28.64 20.19
N PHE A 355 21.94 -27.61 19.60
CA PHE A 355 20.51 -27.48 19.32
C PHE A 355 20.31 -27.33 17.80
N ASP A 356 19.27 -27.97 17.28
CA ASP A 356 18.85 -27.88 15.88
C ASP A 356 17.37 -27.55 15.86
N ILE A 357 17.03 -26.36 15.35
CA ILE A 357 15.66 -25.86 15.26
C ILE A 357 15.27 -25.82 13.78
N PRO A 358 14.45 -26.78 13.30
CA PRO A 358 14.09 -26.85 11.89
C PRO A 358 13.02 -25.80 11.53
N ASN A 359 13.04 -25.37 10.26
CA ASN A 359 11.98 -24.56 9.64
C ASN A 359 11.60 -23.29 10.41
N LEU A 360 12.54 -22.36 10.54
CA LEU A 360 12.28 -21.07 11.19
C LEU A 360 11.16 -20.28 10.48
N THR A 361 10.18 -19.80 11.23
CA THR A 361 9.16 -18.86 10.75
C THR A 361 9.52 -17.43 11.17
N ALA A 362 8.90 -16.43 10.53
CA ALA A 362 9.12 -15.02 10.87
C ALA A 362 8.78 -14.70 12.34
N ASP A 363 7.72 -15.31 12.88
CA ASP A 363 7.33 -15.12 14.29
C ASP A 363 8.33 -15.75 15.27
N VAL A 364 8.90 -16.90 14.92
CA VAL A 364 9.93 -17.55 15.75
C VAL A 364 11.22 -16.72 15.75
N ILE A 365 11.63 -16.21 14.60
CA ILE A 365 12.80 -15.32 14.48
C ILE A 365 12.59 -14.06 15.32
N ARG A 366 11.42 -13.41 15.22
CA ARG A 366 11.09 -12.23 16.06
C ARG A 366 11.16 -12.56 17.55
N CYS A 367 10.56 -13.68 17.98
CA CYS A 367 10.58 -14.12 19.37
C CYS A 367 12.01 -14.35 19.90
N PHE A 368 12.86 -14.98 19.08
CA PHE A 368 14.25 -15.29 19.43
C PHE A 368 15.15 -14.05 19.52
N CYS A 369 14.80 -12.96 18.82
CA CYS A 369 15.47 -11.66 18.94
C CYS A 369 15.00 -10.89 20.19
N GLU A 370 13.70 -10.82 20.43
CA GLU A 370 13.11 -9.88 21.39
C GLU A 370 13.03 -10.42 22.83
N ARG A 371 13.08 -11.74 23.03
CA ARG A 371 12.82 -12.37 24.34
C ARG A 371 13.93 -13.35 24.75
N PRO A 372 14.17 -13.52 26.06
CA PRO A 372 15.06 -14.56 26.56
C PRO A 372 14.42 -15.93 26.27
N VAL A 373 15.08 -16.74 25.46
CA VAL A 373 14.58 -18.07 25.05
C VAL A 373 15.08 -19.16 25.99
N PHE A 374 16.27 -18.96 26.56
CA PHE A 374 16.77 -19.81 27.64
C PHE A 374 16.52 -19.16 28.99
N THR A 375 16.13 -20.00 29.95
CA THR A 375 16.18 -19.69 31.38
C THR A 375 17.24 -20.55 32.03
N PHE A 376 18.11 -19.95 32.83
CA PHE A 376 19.09 -20.63 33.66
C PHE A 376 18.78 -20.43 35.14
N GLU A 377 18.94 -21.47 35.93
CA GLU A 377 18.83 -21.50 37.38
C GLU A 377 20.10 -22.14 37.95
N VAL A 378 20.90 -21.35 38.65
CA VAL A 378 22.08 -21.83 39.37
C VAL A 378 21.69 -22.15 40.79
N PHE A 379 21.94 -23.38 41.21
CA PHE A 379 21.71 -23.85 42.57
C PHE A 379 23.05 -24.05 43.24
N ALA A 380 23.20 -23.50 44.45
CA ALA A 380 24.39 -23.67 45.28
C ALA A 380 23.96 -23.99 46.71
N PHE A 381 24.56 -24.98 47.35
CA PHE A 381 24.14 -25.49 48.66
C PHE A 381 25.19 -25.22 49.72
N ASN A 382 24.75 -24.94 50.95
CA ASN A 382 25.62 -24.91 52.12
C ASN A 382 26.08 -26.33 52.48
N THR A 383 27.25 -26.44 53.12
CA THR A 383 27.84 -27.71 53.60
C THR A 383 27.03 -28.35 54.70
#